data_AF-A0A845X2P1-F1
#
_entry.id   AF-A0A845X2P1-F1
#
_cell.length_a   1.000
_cell.length_b   1.000
_cell.length_c   1.000
_cell.angle_alpha   90.00
_cell.angle_beta   90.00
_cell.angle_gamma   90.00
#
_symmetry.space_group_name_H-M   'P 1'
#
loop_
_entity.id
_entity.type
_entity.pdbx_description
1 polymer ?
#
loop_
_entity_poly.entity_id
_entity_poly.type
_entity_poly.pdbx_seq_one_letter_code
_entity_poly.pdbx_strand_id
1 'polypeptide(L)'
;MHYYLTILKEGRLLYTYFEDGQYKSNDMTSKAPSCLFEECRLCEDCTLRDILLLLRKHIDAFSRVLGRDCERTVIDAFSNESSNTLGQNIIYLRLFWNTVKDFYWQDDIQTEETELTGTRFPDFDALGTNGECWSIASTDPNCLLDIPVKLQSKLTIDDNTSSISKVIEFDHCEFSLGHILCGVINELNWYKRAESRAK
;
A
#
# COMPACT_ATOMS: atom_id res chain seq x y z
N MET A 1 2.66 10.02 23.14
CA MET A 1 2.93 11.22 22.31
C MET A 1 2.43 10.86 20.92
N HIS A 2 1.38 11.50 20.41
CA HIS A 2 0.89 11.19 19.06
C HIS A 2 1.74 11.96 18.06
N TYR A 3 2.51 11.24 17.27
CA TYR A 3 3.22 11.76 16.12
C TYR A 3 2.92 10.87 14.93
N TYR A 4 2.83 11.45 13.75
CA TYR A 4 2.61 10.70 12.52
C TYR A 4 3.18 11.43 11.32
N LEU A 5 3.61 10.66 10.33
CA LEU A 5 3.96 11.14 9.01
C LEU A 5 2.73 11.19 8.12
N THR A 6 2.78 12.06 7.11
CA THR A 6 1.79 12.08 6.05
C THR A 6 2.47 12.34 4.71
N ILE A 7 2.27 11.44 3.74
CA ILE A 7 2.60 11.69 2.34
C ILE A 7 1.53 12.61 1.79
N LEU A 8 1.97 13.77 1.30
CA LEU A 8 1.15 14.78 0.65
C LEU A 8 1.34 14.72 -0.87
N LYS A 9 0.49 15.47 -1.58
CA LYS A 9 0.63 15.73 -3.02
C LYS A 9 2.03 16.21 -3.40
N GLU A 10 2.43 15.92 -4.63
CA GLU A 10 3.75 16.22 -5.21
C GLU A 10 4.90 15.47 -4.49
N GLY A 11 4.60 14.39 -3.77
CA GLY A 11 5.57 13.57 -3.06
C GLY A 11 6.25 14.28 -1.90
N ARG A 12 5.53 15.17 -1.21
CA ARG A 12 6.02 15.83 0.02
C ARG A 12 5.73 14.96 1.24
N LEU A 13 6.61 15.00 2.24
CA LEU A 13 6.46 14.26 3.49
C LEU A 13 6.39 15.25 4.66
N LEU A 14 5.28 15.22 5.41
CA LEU A 14 5.05 16.09 6.56
C LEU A 14 5.04 15.26 7.84
N TYR A 15 5.82 15.67 8.83
CA TYR A 15 5.81 15.08 10.17
C TYR A 15 5.04 15.98 11.12
N THR A 16 3.99 15.45 11.75
CA THR A 16 3.15 16.18 12.71
C THR A 16 3.32 15.61 14.10
N TYR A 17 3.54 16.47 15.09
CA TYR A 17 3.78 16.11 16.49
C TYR A 17 3.08 17.09 17.43
N PHE A 18 2.78 16.63 18.64
CA PHE A 18 2.15 17.45 19.68
C PHE A 18 3.20 17.98 20.66
N GLU A 19 3.33 19.30 20.74
CA GLU A 19 4.29 19.99 21.60
C GLU A 19 3.64 21.28 22.16
N ASP A 20 3.84 21.56 23.45
CA ASP A 20 3.31 22.76 24.13
C ASP A 20 1.79 22.95 23.99
N GLY A 21 1.02 21.85 23.95
CA GLY A 21 -0.44 21.92 23.82
C GLY A 21 -0.95 22.14 22.40
N GLN A 22 -0.06 22.16 21.38
CA GLN A 22 -0.41 22.41 19.98
C GLN A 22 0.17 21.35 19.05
N TYR A 23 -0.49 21.12 17.92
CA TYR A 23 0.09 20.33 16.83
C TYR A 23 1.02 21.22 16.01
N LYS A 24 2.27 20.78 15.86
CA LYS A 24 3.28 21.38 15.00
C LYS A 24 3.61 20.43 13.86
N SER A 25 3.95 20.96 12.69
CA SER A 25 4.28 20.16 11.53
C SER A 25 5.58 20.63 10.88
N ASN A 26 6.44 19.69 10.50
CA ASN A 26 7.73 19.93 9.86
C ASN A 26 7.79 19.18 8.53
N ASP A 27 8.27 19.87 7.48
CA ASP A 27 8.55 19.22 6.20
C ASP A 27 9.80 18.33 6.35
N MET A 28 9.59 17.02 6.24
CA MET A 28 10.62 15.98 6.35
C MET A 28 10.95 15.38 4.99
N THR A 29 10.51 16.00 3.89
CA THR A 29 10.69 15.45 2.54
C THR A 29 12.15 15.16 2.24
N SER A 30 13.10 16.01 2.64
CA SER A 30 14.54 15.79 2.40
C SER A 30 15.17 14.68 3.25
N LYS A 31 14.46 14.20 4.28
CA LYS A 31 14.91 13.16 5.22
C LYS A 31 14.02 11.91 5.17
N ALA A 32 13.21 11.74 4.13
CA ALA A 32 12.28 10.63 4.03
C ALA A 32 12.89 9.22 4.28
N PRO A 33 14.14 8.91 3.84
CA PRO A 33 14.74 7.62 4.14
C PRO A 33 14.95 7.34 5.65
N SER A 34 15.18 8.36 6.49
CA SER A 34 15.31 8.14 7.95
C SER A 34 13.99 7.85 8.64
N CYS A 35 12.88 8.08 7.95
CA CYS A 35 11.52 7.99 8.46
C CYS A 35 10.82 6.67 8.11
N LEU A 36 11.55 5.68 7.57
CA LEU A 36 10.99 4.43 7.05
C LEU A 36 10.14 3.64 8.07
N PHE A 37 10.48 3.69 9.35
CA PHE A 37 9.81 2.90 10.38
C PHE A 37 8.74 3.70 11.16
N GLU A 38 8.53 4.96 10.82
CA GLU A 38 7.54 5.82 11.48
C GLU A 38 6.14 5.58 10.89
N GLU A 39 5.11 5.64 11.75
CA GLU A 39 3.70 5.59 11.32
C GLU A 39 3.44 6.67 10.27
N CYS A 40 2.86 6.28 9.15
CA CYS A 40 2.67 7.10 7.98
C CYS A 40 1.25 6.97 7.44
N ARG A 41 0.67 8.12 7.10
CA ARG A 41 -0.66 8.27 6.52
C ARG A 41 -0.53 8.83 5.11
N LEU A 42 -1.63 8.78 4.37
CA LEU A 42 -1.78 9.47 3.10
C LEU A 42 -2.71 10.66 3.28
N CYS A 43 -2.41 11.79 2.65
CA CYS A 43 -3.40 12.87 2.56
C CYS A 43 -4.60 12.44 1.73
N GLU A 44 -5.70 13.18 1.85
CA GLU A 44 -6.84 13.03 0.96
C GLU A 44 -6.40 13.18 -0.51
N ASP A 45 -6.91 12.30 -1.37
CA ASP A 45 -6.58 12.20 -2.80
C ASP A 45 -5.09 12.02 -3.13
N CYS A 46 -4.28 11.50 -2.20
CA CYS A 46 -2.92 11.10 -2.51
C CYS A 46 -2.94 9.98 -3.57
N THR A 47 -2.22 10.19 -4.67
CA THR A 47 -2.19 9.26 -5.81
C THR A 47 -0.97 8.36 -5.77
N LEU A 48 -0.97 7.29 -6.58
CA LEU A 48 0.23 6.46 -6.76
C LEU A 48 1.42 7.31 -7.25
N ARG A 49 1.17 8.29 -8.12
CA ARG A 49 2.17 9.24 -8.61
C ARG A 49 2.87 9.96 -7.46
N ASP A 50 2.12 10.46 -6.47
CA ASP A 50 2.69 11.19 -5.34
C ASP A 50 3.66 10.31 -4.53
N ILE A 51 3.28 9.06 -4.28
CA ILE A 51 4.12 8.06 -3.60
C ILE A 51 5.40 7.79 -4.42
N LEU A 52 5.27 7.58 -5.73
CA LEU A 52 6.41 7.33 -6.61
C LEU A 52 7.32 8.56 -6.79
N LEU A 53 6.79 9.78 -6.70
CA LEU A 53 7.58 11.01 -6.69
C LEU A 53 8.46 11.10 -5.43
N LEU A 54 7.92 10.74 -4.27
CA LEU A 54 8.71 10.65 -3.02
C LEU A 54 9.85 9.64 -3.17
N LEU A 55 9.57 8.45 -3.73
CA LEU A 55 10.60 7.45 -4.04
C LEU A 55 11.65 7.99 -5.00
N ARG A 56 11.22 8.61 -6.11
CA ARG A 56 12.10 9.16 -7.15
C ARG A 56 13.07 10.21 -6.59
N LYS A 57 12.61 11.06 -5.67
CA LYS A 57 13.42 12.12 -5.05
C LYS A 57 14.60 11.57 -4.24
N HIS A 58 14.48 10.36 -3.71
CA HIS A 58 15.50 9.68 -2.89
C HIS A 58 15.87 8.31 -3.43
N ILE A 59 15.86 8.16 -4.76
CA ILE A 59 15.92 6.84 -5.39
C ILE A 59 17.19 6.08 -5.02
N ASP A 60 18.33 6.77 -4.89
CA ASP A 60 19.60 6.15 -4.48
C ASP A 60 19.54 5.57 -3.06
N ALA A 61 18.87 6.26 -2.14
CA ALA A 61 18.74 5.81 -0.76
C ALA A 61 17.72 4.68 -0.66
N PHE A 62 16.54 4.83 -1.26
CA PHE A 62 15.51 3.80 -1.22
C PHE A 62 15.92 2.53 -1.95
N SER A 63 16.60 2.60 -3.09
CA SER A 63 17.07 1.39 -3.79
C SER A 63 18.10 0.59 -3.00
N ARG A 64 18.84 1.22 -2.08
CA ARG A 64 19.74 0.51 -1.16
C ARG A 64 19.00 -0.21 -0.05
N VAL A 65 17.88 0.33 0.41
CA VAL A 65 17.11 -0.22 1.55
C VAL A 65 16.03 -1.20 1.09
N LEU A 66 15.30 -0.84 0.03
CA LEU A 66 14.17 -1.59 -0.52
C LEU A 66 14.58 -2.54 -1.66
N GLY A 67 15.83 -2.43 -2.14
CA GLY A 67 16.40 -3.27 -3.19
C GLY A 67 16.38 -2.63 -4.59
N ARG A 68 17.15 -3.22 -5.52
CA ARG A 68 17.34 -2.70 -6.89
C ARG A 68 16.05 -2.61 -7.71
N ASP A 69 15.04 -3.38 -7.34
CA ASP A 69 13.75 -3.36 -8.01
C ASP A 69 13.03 -2.01 -7.80
N CYS A 70 13.34 -1.25 -6.75
CA CYS A 70 12.81 0.09 -6.50
C CYS A 70 13.14 1.07 -7.64
N GLU A 71 14.42 1.18 -8.02
CA GLU A 71 14.87 2.08 -9.09
C GLU A 71 14.17 1.78 -10.41
N ARG A 72 14.12 0.50 -10.78
CA ARG A 72 13.49 0.05 -12.01
C ARG A 72 11.99 0.36 -12.01
N THR A 73 11.27 0.01 -10.94
CA THR A 73 9.83 0.29 -10.84
C THR A 73 9.51 1.77 -11.02
N VAL A 74 10.30 2.65 -10.38
CA VAL A 74 10.09 4.10 -10.49
C VAL A 74 10.36 4.59 -11.91
N ILE A 75 11.45 4.17 -12.55
CA ILE A 75 11.77 4.56 -13.93
C ILE A 75 10.66 4.09 -14.88
N ASP A 76 10.25 2.82 -14.77
CA ASP A 76 9.24 2.21 -15.63
C ASP A 76 7.88 2.90 -15.50
N ALA A 77 7.49 3.28 -14.28
CA ALA A 77 6.26 3.99 -14.02
C ALA A 77 6.25 5.43 -14.56
N PHE A 78 7.37 5.96 -15.07
CA PHE A 78 7.43 7.28 -15.68
C PHE A 78 7.96 7.25 -17.13
N SER A 79 8.17 6.07 -17.73
CA SER A 79 8.87 5.94 -19.01
C SER A 79 7.97 5.95 -20.25
N ASN A 80 6.65 5.76 -20.12
CA ASN A 80 5.72 5.67 -21.25
C ASN A 80 4.68 6.81 -21.26
N GLU A 81 4.31 7.27 -22.46
CA GLU A 81 3.10 8.09 -22.63
C GLU A 81 1.85 7.23 -22.39
N SER A 82 0.95 7.71 -21.52
CA SER A 82 -0.20 6.96 -21.02
C SER A 82 -1.16 6.50 -22.14
N SER A 83 -1.44 5.20 -22.23
CA SER A 83 -2.65 4.69 -22.90
C SER A 83 -3.74 4.55 -21.84
N ASN A 84 -4.61 5.55 -21.74
CA ASN A 84 -5.38 5.87 -20.53
C ASN A 84 -6.71 5.09 -20.40
N THR A 85 -6.78 3.83 -20.87
CA THR A 85 -8.06 3.11 -21.01
C THR A 85 -8.45 2.29 -19.78
N LEU A 86 -7.50 1.79 -18.99
CA LEU A 86 -7.79 0.92 -17.84
C LEU A 86 -8.06 1.70 -16.53
N GLY A 87 -7.38 2.83 -16.32
CA GLY A 87 -7.56 3.66 -15.11
C GLY A 87 -8.98 4.22 -14.95
N GLN A 88 -9.77 4.30 -16.03
CA GLN A 88 -11.11 4.90 -16.01
C GLN A 88 -12.14 4.11 -15.21
N ASN A 89 -11.92 2.81 -14.99
CA ASN A 89 -12.87 1.96 -14.26
C ASN A 89 -12.50 1.77 -12.78
N ILE A 90 -11.39 2.34 -12.33
CA ILE A 90 -10.88 2.20 -10.96
C ILE A 90 -11.24 3.46 -10.16
N ILE A 91 -11.83 3.28 -8.97
CA ILE A 91 -12.11 4.37 -8.04
C ILE A 91 -10.85 4.71 -7.23
N TYR A 92 -10.20 3.69 -6.65
CA TYR A 92 -8.97 3.84 -5.88
C TYR A 92 -8.19 2.52 -5.80
N LEU A 93 -6.89 2.63 -5.51
CA LEU A 93 -6.01 1.52 -5.16
C LEU A 93 -5.99 1.34 -3.63
N ARG A 94 -5.92 0.09 -3.17
CA ARG A 94 -5.95 -0.26 -1.74
C ARG A 94 -4.67 -0.94 -1.33
N LEU A 95 -3.91 -0.30 -0.45
CA LEU A 95 -2.87 -0.96 0.34
C LEU A 95 -3.52 -1.47 1.62
N PHE A 96 -3.47 -2.78 1.86
CA PHE A 96 -4.12 -3.35 3.03
C PHE A 96 -3.32 -4.46 3.70
N TRP A 97 -3.46 -4.54 5.02
CA TRP A 97 -3.10 -5.74 5.76
C TRP A 97 -4.28 -6.71 5.74
N ASN A 98 -4.04 -7.95 5.30
CA ASN A 98 -5.03 -9.01 5.40
C ASN A 98 -4.70 -9.91 6.60
N THR A 99 -5.58 -9.87 7.59
CA THR A 99 -5.52 -10.79 8.73
C THR A 99 -6.60 -11.84 8.54
N VAL A 100 -6.25 -13.11 8.66
CA VAL A 100 -7.20 -14.21 8.65
C VAL A 100 -7.40 -14.68 10.08
N LYS A 101 -8.66 -14.86 10.47
CA LYS A 101 -9.06 -15.43 11.74
C LYS A 101 -9.83 -16.71 11.47
N ASP A 102 -9.21 -17.83 11.85
CA ASP A 102 -9.76 -19.16 11.67
C ASP A 102 -10.43 -19.63 12.96
N PHE A 103 -11.61 -20.24 12.79
CA PHE A 103 -12.34 -20.86 13.89
C PHE A 103 -12.41 -22.38 13.65
N TYR A 104 -11.89 -23.16 14.58
CA TYR A 104 -11.97 -24.62 14.54
C TYR A 104 -12.44 -25.18 15.87
N TRP A 105 -13.02 -26.38 15.81
CA TRP A 105 -13.55 -27.09 16.97
C TRP A 105 -12.57 -28.20 17.37
N GLN A 106 -12.13 -28.18 18.62
CA GLN A 106 -11.33 -29.25 19.23
C GLN A 106 -12.01 -29.68 20.53
N ASP A 107 -12.44 -30.94 20.61
CA ASP A 107 -13.11 -31.51 21.80
C ASP A 107 -14.30 -30.66 22.33
N ASP A 108 -15.21 -30.26 21.44
CA ASP A 108 -16.37 -29.38 21.71
C ASP A 108 -16.01 -27.95 22.19
N ILE A 109 -14.73 -27.56 22.12
CA ILE A 109 -14.26 -26.20 22.38
C ILE A 109 -13.98 -25.51 21.05
N GLN A 110 -14.55 -24.32 20.85
CA GLN A 110 -14.20 -23.46 19.74
C GLN A 110 -12.88 -22.74 20.05
N THR A 111 -11.86 -22.96 19.23
CA THR A 111 -10.55 -22.32 19.33
C THR A 111 -10.40 -21.28 18.23
N GLU A 112 -9.71 -20.19 18.52
CA GLU A 112 -9.44 -19.10 17.57
C GLU A 112 -7.94 -19.05 17.25
N GLU A 113 -7.60 -19.01 15.97
CA GLU A 113 -6.23 -18.76 15.50
C GLU A 113 -6.22 -17.50 14.63
N THR A 114 -5.21 -16.65 14.80
CA THR A 114 -5.10 -15.38 14.07
C THR A 114 -3.74 -15.31 13.40
N GLU A 115 -3.75 -15.25 12.08
CA GLU A 115 -2.54 -15.16 11.27
C GLU A 115 -2.62 -13.95 10.34
N LEU A 116 -1.47 -13.28 10.17
CA LEU A 116 -1.29 -12.37 9.04
C LEU A 116 -1.00 -13.21 7.80
N THR A 117 -1.93 -13.24 6.86
CA THR A 117 -1.72 -13.93 5.58
C THR A 117 -1.20 -12.93 4.55
N GLY A 118 -0.15 -13.31 3.82
CA GLY A 118 0.44 -12.47 2.78
C GLY A 118 1.97 -12.53 2.79
N THR A 119 2.59 -11.75 1.91
CA THR A 119 4.03 -11.45 2.07
C THR A 119 4.23 -10.64 3.35
N ARG A 120 5.46 -10.48 3.87
CA ARG A 120 5.74 -9.65 5.07
C ARG A 120 5.35 -8.15 4.93
N PHE A 121 4.68 -7.78 3.83
CA PHE A 121 4.32 -6.44 3.40
C PHE A 121 2.82 -6.40 3.09
N PRO A 122 2.18 -5.22 3.16
CA PRO A 122 0.76 -5.11 2.84
C PRO A 122 0.48 -5.49 1.39
N ASP A 123 -0.68 -6.09 1.17
CA ASP A 123 -1.20 -6.43 -0.15
C ASP A 123 -1.69 -5.16 -0.87
N PHE A 124 -1.77 -5.22 -2.19
CA PHE A 124 -2.13 -4.08 -3.02
C PHE A 124 -3.10 -4.48 -4.15
N ASP A 125 -4.32 -3.93 -4.14
CA ASP A 125 -5.35 -4.20 -5.15
C ASP A 125 -6.05 -2.91 -5.65
N ALA A 126 -7.00 -3.04 -6.57
CA ALA A 126 -7.85 -1.94 -7.04
C ALA A 126 -9.33 -2.21 -6.74
N LEU A 127 -10.08 -1.15 -6.39
CA LEU A 127 -11.54 -1.17 -6.33
C LEU A 127 -12.13 -0.45 -7.54
N GLY A 128 -12.97 -1.16 -8.29
CA GLY A 128 -13.67 -0.65 -9.46
C GLY A 128 -14.99 0.06 -9.14
N THR A 129 -15.54 0.77 -10.13
CA THR A 129 -16.78 1.55 -10.03
C THR A 129 -18.02 0.73 -9.65
N ASN A 130 -18.02 -0.57 -9.94
CA ASN A 130 -19.10 -1.50 -9.61
C ASN A 130 -18.87 -2.26 -8.28
N GLY A 131 -17.87 -1.86 -7.49
CA GLY A 131 -17.46 -2.58 -6.27
C GLY A 131 -16.63 -3.83 -6.53
N GLU A 132 -16.23 -4.08 -7.78
CA GLU A 132 -15.35 -5.18 -8.14
C GLU A 132 -13.94 -4.95 -7.62
N CYS A 133 -13.29 -6.00 -7.13
CA CYS A 133 -11.90 -5.96 -6.70
C CYS A 133 -11.02 -6.60 -7.77
N TRP A 134 -9.97 -5.90 -8.21
CA TRP A 134 -9.05 -6.39 -9.23
C TRP A 134 -7.63 -6.47 -8.69
N SER A 135 -6.93 -7.57 -9.00
CA SER A 135 -5.48 -7.63 -8.83
C SER A 135 -4.82 -6.70 -9.84
N ILE A 136 -3.83 -5.93 -9.38
CA ILE A 136 -3.06 -5.01 -10.23
C ILE A 136 -1.68 -5.56 -10.59
N ALA A 137 -1.30 -6.74 -10.07
CA ALA A 137 -0.02 -7.40 -10.35
C ALA A 137 0.28 -7.63 -11.83
N SER A 138 -0.67 -7.47 -12.75
CA SER A 138 -0.46 -7.60 -14.20
C SER A 138 -0.79 -6.31 -14.98
N THR A 139 -0.89 -5.18 -14.29
CA THR A 139 -1.20 -3.89 -14.91
C THR A 139 0.05 -3.03 -15.06
N ASP A 140 0.21 -2.36 -16.21
CA ASP A 140 1.30 -1.40 -16.42
C ASP A 140 1.22 -0.28 -15.37
N PRO A 141 2.30 -0.03 -14.59
CA PRO A 141 2.33 1.02 -13.59
C PRO A 141 1.93 2.42 -14.10
N ASN A 142 2.21 2.74 -15.37
CA ASN A 142 1.85 4.03 -15.96
C ASN A 142 0.33 4.26 -16.00
N CYS A 143 -0.47 3.19 -16.11
CA CYS A 143 -1.93 3.25 -16.14
C CYS A 143 -2.54 3.51 -14.75
N LEU A 144 -1.75 3.44 -13.69
CA LEU A 144 -2.20 3.50 -12.31
C LEU A 144 -1.80 4.80 -11.60
N LEU A 145 -0.95 5.62 -12.21
CA LEU A 145 -0.30 6.77 -11.57
C LEU A 145 -1.27 7.76 -10.94
N ASP A 146 -2.34 8.10 -11.65
CA ASP A 146 -3.27 9.16 -11.25
C ASP A 146 -4.46 8.64 -10.44
N ILE A 147 -4.41 7.37 -10.03
CA ILE A 147 -5.45 6.76 -9.21
C ILE A 147 -5.16 7.04 -7.73
N PRO A 148 -6.17 7.49 -6.95
CA PRO A 148 -6.03 7.67 -5.50
C PRO A 148 -5.65 6.36 -4.79
N VAL A 149 -4.85 6.46 -3.74
CA VAL A 149 -4.44 5.33 -2.90
C VAL A 149 -5.05 5.47 -1.51
N LYS A 150 -5.63 4.38 -1.00
CA LYS A 150 -6.16 4.29 0.37
C LYS A 150 -5.42 3.21 1.16
N LEU A 151 -5.20 3.50 2.44
CA LEU A 151 -4.69 2.55 3.42
C LEU A 151 -5.89 1.92 4.14
N GLN A 152 -5.95 0.60 4.20
CA GLN A 152 -7.05 -0.12 4.85
C GLN A 152 -6.56 -1.36 5.58
N SER A 153 -7.43 -1.97 6.38
CA SER A 153 -7.27 -3.32 6.89
C SER A 153 -8.42 -4.17 6.46
N LYS A 154 -8.13 -5.45 6.21
CA LYS A 154 -9.13 -6.48 5.96
C LYS A 154 -8.95 -7.58 7.01
N LEU A 155 -10.04 -7.92 7.68
CA LEU A 155 -10.15 -9.10 8.51
C LEU A 155 -11.04 -10.10 7.77
N THR A 156 -10.45 -11.22 7.38
CA THR A 156 -11.18 -12.36 6.83
C THR A 156 -11.44 -13.34 7.95
N ILE A 157 -12.71 -13.66 8.18
CA ILE A 157 -13.14 -14.63 9.17
C ILE A 157 -13.57 -15.89 8.42
N ASP A 158 -12.81 -16.97 8.57
CA ASP A 158 -13.13 -18.28 8.03
C ASP A 158 -13.80 -19.12 9.11
N ASP A 159 -15.12 -19.26 8.98
CA ASP A 159 -15.92 -20.14 9.80
C ASP A 159 -16.08 -21.49 9.10
N ASN A 160 -15.34 -22.49 9.59
CA ASN A 160 -15.34 -23.86 9.09
C ASN A 160 -16.73 -24.54 9.14
N THR A 161 -17.74 -23.92 9.75
CA THR A 161 -19.12 -24.44 9.78
C THR A 161 -19.96 -24.03 8.57
N SER A 162 -19.65 -22.92 7.90
CA SER A 162 -20.54 -22.32 6.90
C SER A 162 -19.99 -22.29 5.48
N SER A 163 -18.72 -22.69 5.28
CA SER A 163 -17.99 -22.61 4.00
C SER A 163 -17.94 -21.19 3.38
N ILE A 164 -18.36 -20.17 4.12
CA ILE A 164 -18.44 -18.78 3.67
C ILE A 164 -17.51 -17.93 4.55
N SER A 165 -16.51 -17.35 3.91
CA SER A 165 -15.64 -16.36 4.53
C SER A 165 -16.37 -15.02 4.69
N LYS A 166 -16.29 -14.41 5.87
CA LYS A 166 -16.79 -13.04 6.10
C LYS A 166 -15.63 -12.06 6.09
N VAL A 167 -15.68 -11.06 5.20
CA VAL A 167 -14.68 -9.99 5.13
C VAL A 167 -15.19 -8.75 5.86
N ILE A 168 -14.36 -8.20 6.74
CA ILE A 168 -14.60 -6.94 7.44
C ILE A 168 -13.48 -5.98 7.07
N GLU A 169 -13.85 -4.83 6.49
CA GLU A 169 -12.91 -3.77 6.14
C GLU A 169 -12.99 -2.63 7.16
N PHE A 170 -11.84 -2.06 7.53
CA PHE A 170 -11.77 -0.91 8.42
C PHE A 170 -10.57 -0.02 8.07
N ASP A 171 -10.73 1.29 8.27
CA ASP A 171 -9.76 2.30 7.82
C ASP A 171 -8.61 2.55 8.82
N HIS A 172 -8.61 1.88 9.97
CA HIS A 172 -7.57 2.03 10.99
C HIS A 172 -6.58 0.88 10.96
N CYS A 173 -5.47 1.10 10.25
CA CYS A 173 -4.24 0.35 10.46
C CYS A 173 -3.03 1.27 10.55
N GLU A 174 -2.04 0.84 11.32
CA GLU A 174 -0.76 1.52 11.46
C GLU A 174 0.18 1.04 10.35
N PHE A 175 0.27 1.81 9.27
CA PHE A 175 1.28 1.62 8.24
C PHE A 175 2.53 2.42 8.61
N SER A 176 3.72 1.83 8.44
CA SER A 176 4.95 2.62 8.40
C SER A 176 5.17 3.14 6.99
N LEU A 177 5.99 4.18 6.81
CA LEU A 177 6.40 4.62 5.47
C LEU A 177 6.99 3.44 4.67
N GLY A 178 7.82 2.62 5.31
CA GLY A 178 8.41 1.42 4.70
C GLY A 178 7.37 0.39 4.26
N HIS A 179 6.30 0.17 5.03
CA HIS A 179 5.20 -0.71 4.64
C HIS A 179 4.53 -0.24 3.34
N ILE A 180 4.22 1.05 3.25
CA ILE A 180 3.59 1.67 2.06
C ILE A 180 4.51 1.51 0.85
N LEU A 181 5.78 1.91 0.99
CA LEU A 181 6.74 1.88 -0.11
C LEU A 181 7.03 0.45 -0.60
N CYS A 182 7.26 -0.50 0.32
CA CYS A 182 7.49 -1.91 -0.02
C CYS A 182 6.28 -2.57 -0.68
N GLY A 183 5.06 -2.34 -0.16
CA GLY A 183 3.84 -2.91 -0.72
C GLY A 183 3.64 -2.48 -2.17
N VAL A 184 3.79 -1.17 -2.45
CA VAL A 184 3.73 -0.61 -3.80
C VAL A 184 4.80 -1.22 -4.71
N ILE A 185 6.07 -1.24 -4.29
CA ILE A 185 7.16 -1.77 -5.11
C ILE A 185 6.96 -3.26 -5.40
N ASN A 186 6.61 -4.06 -4.39
CA ASN A 186 6.47 -5.50 -4.54
C ASN A 186 5.38 -5.86 -5.55
N GLU A 187 4.22 -5.22 -5.45
CA GLU A 187 3.09 -5.48 -6.36
C GLU A 187 3.39 -5.05 -7.80
N LEU A 188 3.90 -3.83 -8.00
CA LEU A 188 4.21 -3.33 -9.34
C LEU A 188 5.32 -4.13 -10.05
N ASN A 189 6.19 -4.81 -9.30
CA ASN A 189 7.19 -5.71 -9.88
C ASN A 189 6.61 -7.04 -10.40
N TRP A 190 5.42 -7.47 -9.95
CA TRP A 190 4.78 -8.67 -10.47
C TRP A 190 4.44 -8.55 -11.95
N TYR A 191 4.09 -7.36 -12.42
CA TYR A 191 3.79 -7.10 -13.83
C TYR A 191 4.95 -7.55 -14.73
N LYS A 192 6.18 -7.26 -14.30
CA LYS A 192 7.39 -7.65 -15.02
C LYS A 192 7.67 -9.14 -14.95
N ARG A 193 7.40 -9.78 -13.81
CA ARG A 193 7.52 -11.24 -13.70
C ARG A 193 6.54 -11.92 -14.66
N ALA A 194 5.33 -11.40 -14.80
CA ALA A 194 4.35 -11.90 -15.77
C ALA A 194 4.80 -11.69 -17.23
N GLU A 195 5.25 -10.49 -17.61
CA GLU A 195 5.78 -10.21 -18.96
C GLU A 195 6.96 -11.13 -19.33
N SER A 196 7.88 -11.37 -18.39
CA SER A 196 9.07 -12.20 -18.63
C SER A 196 8.76 -13.69 -18.81
N ARG A 197 7.65 -14.18 -18.24
CA ARG A 197 7.20 -15.59 -18.37
C ARG A 197 6.40 -15.84 -19.65
N ALA A 198 5.91 -14.79 -20.30
CA ALA A 198 5.15 -14.86 -21.54
C ALA A 198 6.03 -14.83 -22.81
N LYS A 199 7.34 -14.63 -22.66
CA LYS A 199 8.36 -14.64 -23.73
C LYS A 199 9.17 -15.92 -23.68
#